data_AF-A0A960K5Z7-F1
#
_entry.id   AF-A0A960K5Z7-F1
#
_cell.length_a   1.000
_cell.length_b   1.000
_cell.length_c   1.000
_cell.angle_alpha   90.00
_cell.angle_beta   90.00
_cell.angle_gamma   90.00
#
_symmetry.space_group_name_H-M   'P 1'
#
loop_
_entity.id
_entity.type
_entity.pdbx_description
1 polymer ?
#
loop_
_entity_poly.entity_id
_entity_poly.type
_entity_poly.pdbx_seq_one_letter_code
_entity_poly.pdbx_strand_id
1 'polypeptide(L)'
;MVDTERTPPEARMVEVFNLLERRIEERWGLPVVIADVPAPFTGDLDGAEIAIDYDQGIEDALFILIHLFGHTVQWNTDPEAREIGGAVEKNPSEERMAAIEAYEQQACRYSLSLLHECGVHDFDQWLADFSHCDFAYLAHFYRTGEKRPFRSFWRNGTPILSPLPLPAFHPTRWVARSDGVVI
;
A
#
# COMPACT_ATOMS: atom_id res chain seq x y z
N MET A 1 -8.53 -7.02 22.81
CA MET A 1 -8.88 -5.60 22.63
C MET A 1 -7.68 -4.98 21.94
N VAL A 2 -7.83 -4.59 20.67
CA VAL A 2 -6.77 -3.85 19.97
C VAL A 2 -6.73 -2.48 20.63
N ASP A 3 -5.57 -2.13 21.16
CA ASP A 3 -5.37 -0.85 21.82
C ASP A 3 -5.49 0.25 20.77
N THR A 4 -6.58 1.03 20.85
CA THR A 4 -6.99 2.05 19.87
C THR A 4 -6.24 3.37 20.07
N GLU A 5 -5.36 3.47 21.07
CA GLU A 5 -4.65 4.71 21.41
C GLU A 5 -3.69 5.21 20.32
N ARG A 6 -3.47 4.46 19.23
CA ARG A 6 -2.54 4.82 18.14
C ARG A 6 -3.16 4.92 16.75
N THR A 7 -4.42 4.53 16.58
CA THR A 7 -5.11 4.69 15.29
C THR A 7 -5.58 6.14 15.17
N PRO A 8 -5.27 6.84 14.08
CA PRO A 8 -5.78 8.19 13.84
C PRO A 8 -7.31 8.21 13.85
N PRO A 9 -7.96 9.29 14.32
CA PRO A 9 -9.41 9.38 14.30
C PRO A 9 -9.98 9.28 12.87
N GLU A 10 -11.15 8.67 12.73
CA GLU A 10 -11.83 8.49 11.42
C GLU A 10 -11.94 9.80 10.62
N ALA A 11 -12.40 10.88 11.27
CA ALA A 11 -12.49 12.20 10.64
C ALA A 11 -11.14 12.70 10.10
N ARG A 12 -10.05 12.43 10.83
CA ARG A 12 -8.69 12.79 10.41
C ARG A 12 -8.24 11.94 9.22
N MET A 13 -8.60 10.66 9.19
CA MET A 13 -8.31 9.78 8.06
C MET A 13 -9.05 10.23 6.79
N VAL A 14 -10.31 10.67 6.90
CA VAL A 14 -11.06 11.26 5.78
C VAL A 14 -10.38 12.53 5.25
N GLU A 15 -9.97 13.44 6.15
CA GLU A 15 -9.22 14.65 5.76
C GLU A 15 -7.93 14.32 5.01
N VAL A 16 -7.14 13.38 5.55
CA VAL A 16 -5.87 12.96 4.94
C VAL A 16 -6.12 12.26 3.62
N PHE A 17 -7.10 11.36 3.52
CA PHE A 17 -7.45 10.69 2.26
C PHE A 17 -7.71 11.71 1.14
N ASN A 18 -8.62 12.66 1.37
CA ASN A 18 -8.99 13.69 0.39
C ASN A 18 -7.80 14.58 0.01
N LEU A 19 -6.91 14.88 0.98
CA LEU A 19 -5.70 15.66 0.74
C LEU A 19 -4.73 14.90 -0.17
N LEU A 20 -4.51 13.61 0.10
CA LEU A 20 -3.57 12.78 -0.63
C LEU A 20 -4.07 12.44 -2.04
N GLU A 21 -5.34 12.05 -2.17
CA GLU A 21 -6.01 11.83 -3.46
C GLU A 21 -5.78 13.03 -4.38
N ARG A 22 -6.19 14.22 -3.92
CA ARG A 22 -6.03 15.46 -4.68
C ARG A 22 -4.57 15.75 -5.01
N ARG A 23 -3.65 15.54 -4.07
CA ARG A 23 -2.21 15.74 -4.31
C ARG A 23 -1.69 14.80 -5.40
N ILE A 24 -2.11 13.53 -5.36
CA ILE A 24 -1.72 12.51 -6.33
C ILE A 24 -2.16 12.92 -7.74
N GLU A 25 -3.43 13.30 -7.87
CA GLU A 25 -4.00 13.70 -9.16
C GLU A 25 -3.38 15.01 -9.69
N GLU A 26 -3.24 16.04 -8.85
CA GLU A 26 -2.71 17.34 -9.28
C GLU A 26 -1.23 17.29 -9.65
N ARG A 27 -0.42 16.52 -8.92
CA ARG A 27 1.04 16.50 -9.13
C ARG A 27 1.48 15.53 -10.22
N TRP A 28 0.86 14.35 -10.29
CA TRP A 28 1.30 13.31 -11.23
C TRP A 28 0.31 13.05 -12.37
N GLY A 29 -0.92 13.58 -12.29
CA GLY A 29 -1.98 13.22 -13.23
C GLY A 29 -2.38 11.76 -13.11
N LEU A 30 -2.14 11.14 -11.94
CA LEU A 30 -2.46 9.76 -11.62
C LEU A 30 -3.88 9.70 -11.06
N PRO A 31 -4.89 9.18 -11.78
CA PRO A 31 -6.25 9.13 -11.28
C PRO A 31 -6.37 8.15 -10.11
N VAL A 32 -7.18 8.54 -9.12
CA VAL A 32 -7.57 7.69 -8.00
C VAL A 32 -9.06 7.45 -8.12
N VAL A 33 -9.48 6.18 -8.19
CA VAL A 33 -10.90 5.84 -8.40
C VAL A 33 -11.42 4.91 -7.30
N ILE A 34 -12.65 5.15 -6.89
CA ILE A 34 -13.43 4.19 -6.09
C ILE A 34 -14.21 3.32 -7.07
N ALA A 35 -14.00 2.00 -7.03
CA ALA A 35 -14.54 1.06 -8.00
C ALA A 35 -14.98 -0.25 -7.36
N ASP A 36 -15.69 -1.09 -8.12
CA ASP A 36 -15.96 -2.49 -7.77
C ASP A 36 -14.72 -3.31 -8.18
N VAL A 37 -13.84 -3.60 -7.22
CA VAL A 37 -12.62 -4.38 -7.45
C VAL A 37 -12.97 -5.85 -7.23
N PRO A 38 -12.59 -6.76 -8.16
CA PRO A 38 -12.94 -8.17 -8.02
C PRO A 38 -12.45 -8.77 -6.71
N ALA A 39 -13.32 -9.48 -5.99
CA ALA A 39 -12.88 -10.27 -4.85
C ALA A 39 -11.83 -11.32 -5.28
N PRO A 40 -10.79 -11.58 -4.48
CA PRO A 40 -10.63 -11.15 -3.09
C PRO A 40 -9.81 -9.85 -2.89
N PHE A 41 -9.66 -9.02 -3.92
CA PHE A 41 -8.78 -7.87 -3.86
C PHE A 41 -9.48 -6.63 -3.30
N THR A 42 -8.72 -5.77 -2.62
CA THR A 42 -9.22 -4.53 -2.00
C THR A 42 -8.76 -3.27 -2.76
N GLY A 43 -7.82 -3.45 -3.69
CA GLY A 43 -7.33 -2.41 -4.57
C GLY A 43 -6.54 -2.96 -5.76
N ASP A 44 -6.40 -2.12 -6.78
CA ASP A 44 -5.74 -2.46 -8.05
C ASP A 44 -4.92 -1.26 -8.55
N LEU A 45 -3.88 -1.53 -9.35
CA LEU A 45 -3.09 -0.51 -10.01
C LEU A 45 -2.58 -1.02 -11.36
N ASP A 46 -2.53 -0.13 -12.35
CA ASP A 46 -1.93 -0.45 -13.66
C ASP A 46 -0.63 0.33 -13.96
N GLY A 47 -0.20 1.16 -12.99
CA GLY A 47 0.93 2.08 -13.08
C GLY A 47 0.57 3.47 -13.62
N ALA A 48 -0.65 3.65 -14.14
CA ALA A 48 -1.22 4.90 -14.60
C ALA A 48 -2.56 5.26 -13.93
N GLU A 49 -3.09 4.39 -13.07
CA GLU A 49 -4.29 4.58 -12.25
C GLU A 49 -4.19 3.77 -10.95
N ILE A 50 -4.80 4.28 -9.88
CA ILE A 50 -5.05 3.57 -8.62
C ILE A 50 -6.55 3.36 -8.46
N ALA A 51 -6.97 2.13 -8.22
CA ALA A 51 -8.35 1.79 -7.89
C ALA A 51 -8.45 1.22 -6.47
N ILE A 52 -9.45 1.68 -5.71
CA ILE A 52 -9.76 1.24 -4.35
C ILE A 52 -11.18 0.68 -4.36
N ASP A 53 -11.37 -0.47 -3.73
CA ASP A 53 -12.67 -1.09 -3.64
C ASP A 53 -13.67 -0.22 -2.84
N TYR A 54 -14.94 -0.18 -3.27
CA TYR A 54 -15.95 0.66 -2.61
C TYR A 54 -16.38 0.14 -1.24
N ASP A 55 -16.15 -1.13 -0.91
CA ASP A 55 -16.58 -1.77 0.34
C ASP A 55 -15.53 -1.62 1.47
N GLN A 56 -14.56 -0.71 1.33
CA GLN A 56 -13.52 -0.48 2.32
C GLN A 56 -13.91 0.61 3.33
N GLY A 57 -13.63 0.36 4.62
CA GLY A 57 -13.64 1.40 5.64
C GLY A 57 -12.50 2.40 5.43
N ILE A 58 -12.63 3.63 5.96
CA ILE A 58 -11.66 4.70 5.65
C ILE A 58 -10.21 4.39 6.05
N GLU A 59 -10.00 3.63 7.14
CA GLU A 59 -8.64 3.27 7.57
C GLU A 59 -7.96 2.39 6.53
N ASP A 60 -8.66 1.35 6.06
CA ASP A 60 -8.14 0.41 5.07
C ASP A 60 -8.02 1.10 3.70
N ALA A 61 -9.03 1.90 3.29
CA ALA A 61 -8.98 2.69 2.05
C ALA A 61 -7.80 3.66 2.01
N LEU A 62 -7.50 4.33 3.12
CA LEU A 62 -6.35 5.24 3.23
C LEU A 62 -5.03 4.50 3.13
N PHE A 63 -4.89 3.35 3.80
CA PHE A 63 -3.69 2.52 3.66
C PHE A 63 -3.52 2.04 2.22
N ILE A 64 -4.57 1.50 1.60
CA ILE A 64 -4.56 1.03 0.21
C ILE A 64 -4.13 2.16 -0.73
N LEU A 65 -4.71 3.36 -0.61
CA LEU A 65 -4.33 4.52 -1.44
C LEU A 65 -2.82 4.79 -1.40
N ILE A 66 -2.26 4.97 -0.21
CA ILE A 66 -0.85 5.36 -0.08
C ILE A 66 0.10 4.21 -0.40
N HIS A 67 -0.32 2.97 -0.16
CA HIS A 67 0.46 1.77 -0.46
C HIS A 67 0.51 1.52 -1.98
N LEU A 68 -0.62 1.58 -2.68
CA LEU A 68 -0.70 1.52 -4.14
C LEU A 68 0.02 2.68 -4.82
N PHE A 69 0.03 3.88 -4.22
CA PHE A 69 0.89 4.97 -4.68
C PHE A 69 2.37 4.58 -4.61
N GLY A 70 2.82 3.99 -3.50
CA GLY A 70 4.18 3.49 -3.34
C GLY A 70 4.58 2.48 -4.43
N HIS A 71 3.71 1.52 -4.73
CA HIS A 71 3.91 0.60 -5.85
C HIS A 71 3.86 1.28 -7.21
N THR A 72 3.00 2.28 -7.40
CA THR A 72 2.95 3.05 -8.66
C THR A 72 4.28 3.76 -8.91
N VAL A 73 4.92 4.32 -7.87
CA VAL A 73 6.28 4.86 -7.98
C VAL A 73 7.24 3.76 -8.45
N GLN A 74 7.27 2.62 -7.75
CA GLN A 74 8.16 1.50 -8.06
C GLN A 74 7.99 1.03 -9.50
N TRP A 75 6.76 0.75 -9.94
CA TRP A 75 6.46 0.23 -11.27
C TRP A 75 6.88 1.20 -12.38
N ASN A 76 6.85 2.51 -12.13
CA ASN A 76 7.28 3.50 -13.11
C ASN A 76 8.79 3.79 -13.08
N THR A 77 9.52 3.32 -12.06
CA THR A 77 10.97 3.58 -11.92
C THR A 77 11.86 2.35 -12.00
N ASP A 78 11.30 1.15 -11.79
CA ASP A 78 12.05 -0.08 -11.70
C ASP A 78 11.33 -1.25 -12.42
N PRO A 79 11.92 -1.78 -13.50
CA PRO A 79 11.42 -2.98 -14.16
C PRO A 79 11.31 -4.23 -13.28
N GLU A 80 12.26 -4.44 -12.38
CA GLU A 80 12.26 -5.64 -11.52
C GLU A 80 11.12 -5.59 -10.51
N ALA A 81 10.77 -4.39 -10.04
CA ALA A 81 9.62 -4.18 -9.17
C ALA A 81 8.29 -4.64 -9.80
N ARG A 82 8.13 -4.50 -11.12
CA ARG A 82 6.95 -5.00 -11.84
C ARG A 82 6.90 -6.53 -11.87
N GLU A 83 8.06 -7.18 -11.97
CA GLU A 83 8.15 -8.64 -11.92
C GLU A 83 7.82 -9.19 -10.53
N ILE A 84 8.16 -8.45 -9.47
CA ILE A 84 7.80 -8.81 -8.08
C ILE A 84 6.29 -8.61 -7.85
N GLY A 85 5.77 -7.41 -8.13
CA GLY A 85 4.37 -7.07 -7.86
C GLY A 85 3.34 -7.77 -8.74
N GLY A 86 3.76 -8.30 -9.90
CA GLY A 86 2.87 -8.95 -10.86
C GLY A 86 2.53 -10.42 -10.59
N ALA A 87 3.07 -11.03 -9.52
CA ALA A 87 2.94 -12.47 -9.29
C ALA A 87 2.60 -12.83 -7.84
N VAL A 88 1.51 -13.59 -7.66
CA VAL A 88 1.22 -14.29 -6.40
C VAL A 88 2.13 -15.52 -6.29
N GLU A 89 2.92 -15.60 -5.22
CA GLU A 89 3.88 -16.69 -5.03
C GLU A 89 3.42 -17.74 -4.03
N LYS A 90 3.71 -19.01 -4.33
CA LYS A 90 3.41 -20.15 -3.47
C LYS A 90 4.72 -20.72 -2.92
N ASN A 91 4.89 -20.63 -1.61
CA ASN A 91 6.06 -21.11 -0.88
C ASN A 91 7.40 -20.63 -1.49
N PRO A 92 7.62 -19.31 -1.59
CA PRO A 92 8.85 -18.75 -2.15
C PRO A 92 10.08 -19.14 -1.32
N SER A 93 11.26 -19.11 -1.94
CA SER A 93 12.53 -19.29 -1.22
C SER A 93 12.75 -18.17 -0.20
N GLU A 94 13.66 -18.38 0.75
CA GLU A 94 14.00 -17.34 1.75
C GLU A 94 14.56 -16.08 1.08
N GLU A 95 15.41 -16.24 0.06
CA GLU A 95 15.94 -15.14 -0.75
C GLU A 95 14.80 -14.37 -1.45
N ARG A 96 13.83 -15.09 -2.01
CA ARG A 96 12.70 -14.47 -2.70
C ARG A 96 11.76 -13.77 -1.74
N MET A 97 11.50 -14.35 -0.57
CA MET A 97 10.74 -13.71 0.50
C MET A 97 11.42 -12.43 1.01
N ALA A 98 12.75 -12.40 1.12
CA ALA A 98 13.49 -11.20 1.46
C ALA A 98 13.39 -10.11 0.37
N ALA A 99 13.37 -10.49 -0.91
CA ALA A 99 13.14 -9.55 -2.01
C ALA A 99 11.73 -8.96 -1.98
N ILE A 100 10.71 -9.79 -1.70
CA ILE A 100 9.32 -9.33 -1.51
C ILE A 100 9.22 -8.39 -0.31
N GLU A 101 9.85 -8.72 0.83
CA GLU A 101 9.89 -7.83 2.00
C GLU A 101 10.50 -6.47 1.67
N ALA A 102 11.62 -6.46 0.93
CA ALA A 102 12.26 -5.21 0.53
C ALA A 102 11.37 -4.38 -0.43
N TYR A 103 10.66 -5.05 -1.34
CA TYR A 103 9.69 -4.42 -2.23
C TYR A 103 8.54 -3.77 -1.45
N GLU A 104 7.92 -4.48 -0.51
CA GLU A 104 6.82 -3.96 0.32
C GLU A 104 7.27 -2.81 1.24
N GLN A 105 8.44 -2.96 1.88
CA GLN A 105 8.99 -1.90 2.71
C GLN A 105 9.30 -0.65 1.89
N GLN A 106 9.83 -0.79 0.67
CA GLN A 106 10.12 0.36 -0.18
C GLN A 106 8.84 1.09 -0.58
N ALA A 107 7.76 0.38 -0.95
CA ALA A 107 6.46 0.99 -1.22
C ALA A 107 5.98 1.84 -0.04
N CYS A 108 6.00 1.27 1.18
CA CYS A 108 5.57 1.97 2.39
C CYS A 108 6.45 3.18 2.74
N ARG A 109 7.74 3.17 2.36
CA ARG A 109 8.63 4.33 2.54
C ARG A 109 8.32 5.46 1.55
N TYR A 110 7.84 5.15 0.35
CA TYR A 110 7.29 6.16 -0.56
C TYR A 110 5.93 6.68 -0.07
N SER A 111 5.08 5.82 0.49
CA SER A 111 3.83 6.22 1.17
C SER A 111 4.10 7.25 2.28
N LEU A 112 5.12 7.01 3.10
CA LEU A 112 5.53 7.96 4.15
C LEU A 112 5.98 9.29 3.57
N SER A 113 6.73 9.28 2.47
CA SER A 113 7.14 10.51 1.80
C SER A 113 5.97 11.29 1.23
N LEU A 114 4.95 10.62 0.68
CA LEU A 114 3.73 11.29 0.22
C LEU A 114 3.00 12.00 1.39
N LEU A 115 2.88 11.34 2.54
CA LEU A 115 2.32 11.95 3.76
C LEU A 115 3.12 13.19 4.16
N HIS A 116 4.44 13.07 4.25
CA HIS A 116 5.34 14.15 4.67
C HIS A 116 5.34 15.33 3.68
N GLU A 117 5.27 15.08 2.38
CA GLU A 117 5.13 16.15 1.37
C GLU A 117 3.82 16.93 1.51
N CYS A 118 2.79 16.33 2.11
CA CYS A 118 1.51 16.97 2.43
C CYS A 118 1.48 17.56 3.85
N GLY A 119 2.58 17.51 4.60
CA GLY A 119 2.67 17.99 5.97
C GLY A 119 1.98 17.09 7.00
N VAL A 120 1.69 15.84 6.65
CA VAL A 120 1.07 14.84 7.55
C VAL A 120 2.18 14.03 8.20
N HIS A 121 2.40 14.25 9.51
CA HIS A 121 3.44 13.57 10.30
C HIS A 121 2.84 12.80 11.49
N ASP A 122 1.55 13.01 11.78
CA ASP A 122 0.80 12.35 12.84
C ASP A 122 0.42 10.89 12.53
N PHE A 123 0.81 10.39 11.34
CA PHE A 123 0.48 9.05 10.83
C PHE A 123 1.69 8.10 10.81
N ASP A 124 2.90 8.57 11.15
CA ASP A 124 4.15 7.80 10.99
C ASP A 124 4.13 6.44 11.69
N GLN A 125 3.65 6.40 12.94
CA GLN A 125 3.55 5.14 13.70
C GLN A 125 2.42 4.25 13.18
N TRP A 126 1.28 4.84 12.80
CA TRP A 126 0.16 4.09 12.22
C TRP A 126 0.57 3.40 10.93
N LEU A 127 1.27 4.10 10.03
CA LEU A 127 1.76 3.52 8.79
C LEU A 127 2.78 2.40 9.05
N ALA A 128 3.67 2.56 10.04
CA ALA A 128 4.62 1.51 10.41
C ALA A 128 3.92 0.25 10.96
N ASP A 129 2.91 0.43 11.82
CA ASP A 129 2.15 -0.68 12.41
C ASP A 129 1.30 -1.39 11.34
N PHE A 130 0.68 -0.63 10.42
CA PHE A 130 -0.12 -1.18 9.31
C PHE A 130 0.76 -1.90 8.29
N SER A 131 1.86 -1.29 7.85
CA SER A 131 2.83 -1.90 6.93
C SER A 131 3.38 -3.23 7.47
N HIS A 132 3.65 -3.31 8.77
CA HIS A 132 4.06 -4.56 9.41
C HIS A 132 2.93 -5.62 9.38
N CYS A 133 1.70 -5.22 9.68
CA CYS A 133 0.54 -6.10 9.64
C CYS A 133 0.32 -6.67 8.24
N ASP A 134 0.39 -5.80 7.24
CA ASP A 134 0.23 -6.12 5.82
C ASP A 134 1.27 -7.13 5.34
N PHE A 135 2.56 -6.85 5.54
CA PHE A 135 3.60 -7.79 5.16
C PHE A 135 3.53 -9.11 5.95
N ALA A 136 3.18 -9.08 7.25
CA ALA A 136 3.04 -10.29 8.04
C ALA A 136 1.89 -11.19 7.55
N TYR A 137 0.78 -10.57 7.12
CA TYR A 137 -0.33 -11.28 6.47
C TYR A 137 0.11 -11.88 5.12
N LEU A 138 0.73 -11.09 4.24
CA LEU A 138 1.23 -11.53 2.94
C LEU A 138 2.23 -12.69 3.07
N ALA A 139 3.22 -12.55 3.95
CA ALA A 139 4.23 -13.56 4.19
C ALA A 139 3.65 -14.85 4.78
N HIS A 140 2.60 -14.76 5.60
CA HIS A 140 1.88 -15.94 6.07
C HIS A 140 1.14 -16.63 4.92
N PHE A 141 0.39 -15.87 4.12
CA PHE A 141 -0.33 -16.40 2.97
C PHE A 141 0.61 -17.06 1.96
N TYR A 142 1.74 -16.45 1.63
CA TYR A 142 2.71 -17.03 0.69
C TYR A 142 3.36 -18.31 1.22
N ARG A 143 3.63 -18.40 2.53
CA ARG A 143 4.23 -19.60 3.13
C ARG A 143 3.25 -20.75 3.32
N THR A 144 1.98 -20.46 3.56
CA THR A 144 1.00 -21.47 4.04
C THR A 144 -0.17 -21.70 3.09
N GLY A 145 -0.47 -20.74 2.22
CA GLY A 145 -1.70 -20.67 1.43
C GLY A 145 -2.96 -20.36 2.26
N GLU A 146 -2.83 -20.12 3.57
CA GLU A 146 -3.95 -19.86 4.48
C GLU A 146 -4.24 -18.35 4.54
N LYS A 147 -5.52 -17.98 4.42
CA LYS A 147 -5.99 -16.62 4.74
C LYS A 147 -6.53 -16.60 6.17
N ARG A 148 -5.99 -15.74 7.01
CA ARG A 148 -6.46 -15.49 8.38
C ARG A 148 -7.05 -14.08 8.50
N PRO A 149 -7.82 -13.77 9.56
CA PRO A 149 -8.27 -12.39 9.78
C PRO A 149 -7.07 -11.43 9.78
N PHE A 150 -7.08 -10.43 8.89
CA PHE A 150 -5.96 -9.51 8.68
C PHE A 150 -5.42 -8.91 9.98
N ARG A 151 -6.30 -8.37 10.83
CA ARG A 151 -5.93 -7.76 12.11
C ARG A 151 -5.36 -8.75 13.15
N SER A 152 -5.34 -10.05 12.89
CA SER A 152 -4.63 -11.01 13.75
C SER A 152 -3.10 -10.90 13.64
N PHE A 153 -2.59 -10.24 12.58
CA PHE A 153 -1.17 -9.94 12.39
C PHE A 153 -0.77 -8.56 12.94
N TRP A 154 -1.72 -7.79 13.47
CA TRP A 154 -1.49 -6.43 13.93
C TRP A 154 -0.53 -6.37 15.11
N ARG A 155 0.41 -5.43 15.06
CA ARG A 155 1.34 -5.16 16.16
C ARG A 155 1.53 -3.65 16.32
N ASN A 156 1.35 -3.16 17.54
CA ASN A 156 1.60 -1.77 17.89
C ASN A 156 3.10 -1.51 18.13
N GLY A 157 3.56 -0.31 17.76
CA GLY A 157 4.91 0.16 18.10
C GLY A 157 6.00 -0.56 17.33
N THR A 158 5.75 -0.92 16.07
CA THR A 158 6.79 -1.42 15.17
C THR A 158 7.80 -0.30 14.86
N PRO A 159 9.02 -0.64 14.41
CA PRO A 159 10.01 0.37 14.06
C PRO A 159 9.47 1.34 13.00
N ILE A 160 9.57 2.64 13.27
CA ILE A 160 9.11 3.69 12.35
C ILE A 160 9.91 3.59 11.03
N LEU A 161 9.18 3.71 9.92
CA LEU A 161 9.73 3.74 8.57
C LEU A 161 10.56 5.00 8.36
N SER A 162 11.59 4.93 7.52
CA SER A 162 12.31 6.13 7.06
C SER A 162 11.81 6.54 5.67
N PRO A 163 11.43 7.81 5.44
CA PRO A 163 10.91 8.23 4.14
C PRO A 163 12.00 8.09 3.05
N LEU A 164 11.57 7.74 1.83
CA LEU A 164 12.42 7.75 0.64
C LEU A 164 12.08 8.92 -0.28
N PRO A 165 13.07 9.68 -0.80
CA PRO A 165 12.78 10.73 -1.77
C PRO A 165 11.94 10.19 -2.93
N LEU A 166 10.83 10.87 -3.26
CA LEU A 166 10.01 10.48 -4.40
C LEU A 166 10.77 10.78 -5.70
N PRO A 167 11.13 9.76 -6.51
CA PRO A 167 11.78 10.00 -7.78
C PRO A 167 10.84 10.71 -8.75
N ALA A 168 11.42 11.36 -9.76
CA ALA A 168 10.62 11.82 -10.89
C ALA A 168 10.13 10.60 -11.70
N PHE A 169 8.85 10.56 -12.00
CA PHE A 169 8.26 9.54 -12.86
C PHE A 169 7.05 10.12 -13.61
N HIS A 170 6.68 9.44 -14.70
CA HIS A 170 5.44 9.70 -15.43
C HIS A 170 4.57 8.45 -15.34
N PRO A 171 3.33 8.55 -14.83
CA PRO A 171 2.44 7.41 -14.78
C PRO A 171 2.29 6.77 -16.16
N THR A 172 2.59 5.47 -16.23
CA THR A 172 2.59 4.68 -17.46
C THR A 172 1.82 3.40 -17.20
N ARG A 173 0.91 3.06 -18.10
CA ARG A 173 0.17 1.80 -18.02
C ARG A 173 1.09 0.65 -18.40
N TRP A 174 1.39 -0.22 -17.45
CA TRP A 174 2.27 -1.39 -17.63
C TRP A 174 1.52 -2.68 -17.86
N VAL A 175 0.29 -2.79 -17.35
CA VAL A 175 -0.56 -3.98 -17.49
C VAL A 175 -1.96 -3.56 -17.97
N ALA A 176 -2.63 -4.45 -18.70
CA ALA A 176 -4.07 -4.34 -18.88
C ALA A 176 -4.71 -4.93 -17.61
N ARG A 177 -5.68 -4.23 -16.99
CA ARG A 177 -6.28 -4.64 -15.71
C ARG A 177 -6.58 -6.14 -15.69
N SER A 178 -6.09 -6.81 -14.66
CA SER A 178 -6.20 -8.26 -14.49
C SER A 178 -6.36 -8.55 -13.01
N ASP A 179 -7.61 -8.76 -12.62
CA ASP A 179 -8.09 -9.34 -11.36
C ASP A 179 -7.80 -8.62 -10.04
N GLY A 180 -6.81 -7.71 -9.91
CA GLY A 180 -6.48 -6.93 -8.70
C GLY A 180 -5.05 -7.19 -8.19
N VAL A 181 -4.49 -6.27 -7.38
CA VAL A 181 -3.08 -6.34 -6.92
C VAL A 181 -2.96 -6.55 -5.41
N VAL A 182 -3.85 -5.96 -4.60
CA VAL A 182 -3.79 -6.03 -3.13
C VAL A 182 -4.86 -6.97 -2.59
N ILE A 183 -4.49 -7.93 -1.73
CA ILE A 183 -5.32 -9.05 -1.22
C ILE A 183 -5.53 -8.95 0.29
#